data_AF-W7W0K9-F1
#
_entry.id   AF-W7W0K9-F1
#
_cell.length_a   1.000
_cell.length_b   1.000
_cell.length_c   1.000
_cell.angle_alpha   90.00
_cell.angle_beta   90.00
_cell.angle_gamma   90.00
#
_symmetry.space_group_name_H-M   'P 1'
#
loop_
_entity.id
_entity.type
_entity.pdbx_description
1 polymer ?
#
loop_
_entity_poly.entity_id
_entity_poly.type
_entity_poly.pdbx_seq_one_letter_code
_entity_poly.pdbx_strand_id
1 'polypeptide(L)' 'MLNRKDQRLRRSKQTRVRIALQKVARLTVFRSNLHIYASVISDDGSKVLASASTAEKEVRAQLGAAGKGGNTEAAA' A
#
# COMPACT_ATOMS: atom_id res chain seq x y z
N MET A 1 -7.60 21.02 13.99
CA MET A 1 -6.58 20.74 12.94
C MET A 1 -6.57 19.25 12.66
N LEU A 2 -6.64 18.80 11.40
CA LEU A 2 -6.50 17.37 11.06
C LEU A 2 -5.03 16.94 11.14
N ASN A 3 -4.76 15.80 11.75
CA ASN A 3 -3.42 15.21 11.77
C ASN A 3 -3.01 14.67 10.38
N ARG A 4 -1.73 14.29 10.20
CA ARG A 4 -1.21 13.78 8.91
C ARG A 4 -1.96 12.54 8.41
N LYS A 5 -2.42 11.67 9.31
CA LYS A 5 -3.17 10.44 8.98
C LYS A 5 -4.56 10.79 8.43
N ASP A 6 -5.27 11.70 9.08
CA ASP A 6 -6.61 12.11 8.70
C ASP A 6 -6.61 12.84 7.36
N GLN A 7 -5.63 13.72 7.12
CA GLN A 7 -5.48 14.40 5.84
C GLN A 7 -5.23 13.42 4.68
N ARG A 8 -4.41 12.38 4.92
CA ARG A 8 -4.15 11.33 3.92
C ARG A 8 -5.41 10.54 3.59
N LEU A 9 -6.17 10.12 4.62
CA LEU A 9 -7.43 9.40 4.42
C LEU A 9 -8.43 10.23 3.63
N ARG A 10 -8.56 11.53 3.95
CA ARG A 10 -9.42 12.47 3.23
C ARG A 10 -9.07 12.53 1.73
N ARG A 11 -7.78 12.69 1.39
CA ARG A 11 -7.33 12.72 -0.02
C ARG A 11 -7.58 11.40 -0.74
N SER A 12 -7.38 10.27 -0.07
CA SER A 12 -7.56 8.95 -0.68
C SER A 12 -9.02 8.58 -0.97
N LYS A 13 -9.98 9.18 -0.24
CA LYS A 13 -11.38 8.78 -0.26
C LYS A 13 -12.00 8.93 -1.66
N GLN A 14 -11.82 10.08 -2.30
CA GLN A 14 -12.41 10.35 -3.61
C GLN A 14 -11.93 9.35 -4.68
N THR A 15 -10.62 9.11 -4.73
CA THR A 15 -10.04 8.14 -5.67
C THR A 15 -10.54 6.73 -5.41
N ARG A 16 -10.62 6.30 -4.14
CA ARG A 16 -11.12 4.96 -3.78
C ARG A 16 -12.57 4.76 -4.20
N VAL A 17 -13.42 5.79 -4.06
CA VAL A 17 -14.82 5.75 -4.52
C VAL A 17 -14.88 5.60 -6.04
N ARG A 18 -14.09 6.39 -6.78
CA ARG A 18 -14.04 6.31 -8.24
C ARG A 18 -13.60 4.92 -8.74
N ILE A 19 -12.56 4.35 -8.12
CA ILE A 19 -12.07 3.01 -8.46
C ILE A 19 -13.13 1.95 -8.17
N ALA A 20 -13.85 2.06 -7.04
CA ALA A 20 -14.91 1.11 -6.70
C ALA A 20 -16.05 1.11 -7.73
N LEU A 21 -16.36 2.25 -8.35
CA LEU A 21 -17.36 2.33 -9.42
C LEU A 21 -16.96 1.58 -10.69
N GLN A 22 -15.66 1.37 -10.92
CA GLN A 22 -15.17 0.65 -12.10
C GLN A 22 -15.35 -0.87 -11.99
N LYS A 23 -15.60 -1.41 -10.78
CA LYS A 23 -15.78 -2.85 -10.51
C LYS A 23 -14.62 -3.70 -11.04
N VAL A 24 -13.39 -3.21 -10.89
CA VAL A 24 -12.16 -3.93 -11.21
C VAL A 24 -11.34 -4.10 -9.93
N ALA A 25 -10.57 -5.18 -9.85
CA ALA A 25 -9.60 -5.38 -8.78
C ALA A 25 -8.68 -4.16 -8.66
N ARG A 26 -8.43 -3.71 -7.42
CA ARG A 26 -7.64 -2.51 -7.15
C ARG A 26 -6.33 -2.85 -6.46
N LEU A 27 -5.24 -2.25 -6.93
CA LEU A 27 -3.98 -2.24 -6.22
C LEU A 27 -3.98 -1.08 -5.22
N THR A 28 -3.74 -1.39 -3.94
CA THR A 28 -3.61 -0.40 -2.88
C THR A 28 -2.21 -0.39 -2.32
N VAL A 29 -1.60 0.80 -2.26
CA VAL A 29 -0.24 0.98 -1.74
C VAL A 29 -0.28 1.83 -0.47
N PHE A 30 0.44 1.38 0.55
CA PHE A 30 0.67 2.12 1.79
C PHE A 30 2.16 2.25 2.05
N ARG A 31 2.62 3.49 2.26
CA ARG A 31 4.00 3.81 2.60
C ARG A 31 4.06 4.39 4.00
N SER A 32 4.90 3.79 4.83
CA SER A 32 5.35 4.33 6.11
C SER A 32 6.74 4.97 5.95
N ASN A 33 7.37 5.41 7.04
CA ASN A 33 8.73 5.95 6.96
C ASN A 33 9.77 4.85 6.63
N LEU A 34 9.50 3.60 6.97
CA LEU A 34 10.48 2.50 6.95
C LEU A 34 10.11 1.37 5.98
N HIS A 35 8.83 1.27 5.61
CA HIS A 35 8.28 0.16 4.85
C HIS A 35 7.21 0.62 3.85
N ILE A 36 7.18 -0.05 2.71
CA ILE A 36 6.09 -0.03 1.74
C ILE A 36 5.34 -1.37 1.73
N TYR A 37 4.03 -1.28 1.52
CA TYR A 37 3.08 -2.37 1.46
C TYR A 37 2.18 -2.21 0.24
N ALA A 38 1.91 -3.30 -0.46
CA ALA A 38 1.03 -3.36 -1.61
C ALA A 38 0.03 -4.52 -1.45
N SER A 39 -1.23 -4.29 -1.81
CA SER A 39 -2.26 -5.33 -1.77
C SER A 39 -3.23 -5.17 -2.93
N VAL A 40 -3.45 -6.26 -3.66
CA VAL A 40 -4.48 -6.38 -4.70
C VAL A 40 -5.77 -6.83 -4.02
N ILE A 41 -6.81 -6.03 -4.12
CA ILE A 41 -8.12 -6.29 -3.52
C ILE A 41 -9.10 -6.61 -4.65
N SER A 42 -10.00 -7.57 -4.43
CA SER A 42 -11.10 -7.91 -5.33
C SER A 42 -11.99 -6.69 -5.66
N ASP A 43 -12.76 -6.79 -6.74
CA ASP A 43 -13.65 -5.71 -7.22
C ASP A 43 -14.69 -5.29 -6.17
N ASP A 44 -15.21 -6.24 -5.41
CA ASP A 44 -16.17 -6.06 -4.33
C ASP A 44 -15.56 -5.48 -3.04
N GLY A 45 -14.22 -5.42 -2.97
CA GLY A 45 -13.49 -4.93 -1.81
C GLY A 45 -13.41 -5.90 -0.63
N SER A 46 -13.93 -7.14 -0.76
CA SER A 46 -14.08 -8.07 0.36
C SER A 46 -12.84 -8.94 0.62
N LYS A 47 -12.05 -9.23 -0.42
CA LYS A 47 -10.91 -10.15 -0.34
C LYS A 47 -9.62 -9.51 -0.85
N VAL A 48 -8.52 -9.88 -0.21
CA VAL A 48 -7.17 -9.60 -0.71
C VAL A 48 -6.74 -10.78 -1.56
N LEU A 49 -6.49 -10.54 -2.85
CA LEU A 49 -6.07 -11.55 -3.82
C LEU A 49 -4.58 -11.82 -3.73
N ALA A 50 -3.79 -10.77 -3.52
CA ALA A 50 -2.34 -10.86 -3.36
C ALA A 50 -1.84 -9.71 -2.48
N SER A 51 -0.74 -9.94 -1.76
CA SER A 51 -0.06 -8.94 -0.95
C SER A 51 1.44 -9.09 -1.09
N ALA A 52 2.15 -7.96 -1.13
CA ALA A 52 3.61 -7.92 -1.11
C ALA A 52 4.08 -6.73 -0.25
N SER A 53 5.14 -6.92 0.50
CA SER A 53 5.66 -5.89 1.39
C SER A 53 7.14 -6.03 1.68
N THR A 54 7.79 -4.89 1.90
CA THR A 54 9.18 -4.84 2.42
C THR A 54 9.31 -5.35 3.86
N ALA A 55 8.20 -5.74 4.49
CA ALA A 55 8.18 -6.37 5.80
C ALA A 55 8.27 -7.90 5.71
N GLU A 56 8.10 -8.50 4.53
CA GLU A 56 8.30 -9.93 4.32
C GLU A 56 9.77 -10.32 4.49
N LYS A 57 10.00 -11.52 5.03
CA LYS A 57 11.35 -11.98 5.38
C LYS A 57 12.24 -12.09 4.14
N GLU A 58 11.69 -12.61 3.05
CA GLU A 58 12.40 -12.81 1.78
C GLU A 58 12.81 -11.46 1.17
N VAL A 59 11.88 -10.51 1.08
CA VAL A 59 12.14 -9.17 0.57
C VAL A 59 13.12 -8.41 1.47
N ARG A 60 12.98 -8.53 2.80
CA ARG A 60 13.91 -7.89 3.74
C ARG A 60 15.33 -8.45 3.62
N ALA A 61 15.48 -9.76 3.36
CA ALA A 61 16.78 -10.37 3.13
C ALA A 61 17.44 -9.79 1.88
N GLN A 62 16.68 -9.58 0.80
CA GLN A 62 17.17 -8.94 -0.43
C GLN A 62 17.56 -7.47 -0.22
N LEU A 63 16.82 -6.74 0.62
CA LEU A 63 17.08 -5.32 0.94
C LEU A 63 18.26 -5.11 1.92
N GLY A 64 18.79 -6.18 2.51
CA GLY A 64 20.02 -6.16 3.31
C GLY A 64 19.94 -5.49 4.68
N ALA A 65 18.79 -4.96 5.13
CA ALA A 65 18.56 -4.53 6.52
C ALA A 65 17.08 -4.18 6.81
N ALA A 66 16.70 -4.23 8.09
CA ALA A 66 15.46 -3.63 8.57
C ALA A 66 15.51 -2.09 8.42
N GLY A 67 14.43 -1.50 7.88
CA GLY A 67 14.29 -0.04 7.75
C GLY A 67 14.75 0.58 6.42
N LYS A 68 15.30 -0.22 5.48
CA LYS A 68 15.63 0.23 4.11
C LYS A 68 14.47 0.13 3.12
N GLY A 69 13.28 -0.28 3.57
CA GLY A 69 12.11 -0.50 2.70
C GLY A 69 11.33 0.76 2.31
N GLY A 70 11.81 1.95 2.70
CA GLY A 70 11.17 3.24 2.44
C GLY A 70 11.74 4.03 1.27
N ASN A 71 12.74 3.49 0.55
CA ASN A 71 13.41 4.14 -0.57
C ASN A 71 12.81 3.75 -1.94
N THR A 72 13.28 4.38 -3.01
CA THR A 72 12.82 4.11 -4.39
C THR A 72 13.23 2.73 -4.88
N GLU A 73 14.40 2.25 -4.48
CA GLU A 73 14.92 0.93 -4.85
C GLU A 73 14.06 -0.20 -4.29
N ALA A 74 13.57 -0.07 -3.06
CA ALA A 74 12.69 -1.06 -2.44
C ALA A 74 11.24 -1.02 -2.98
N ALA A 75 10.90 0.00 -3.76
CA ALA A 75 9.59 0.14 -4.39
C ALA A 75 9.59 -0.24 -5.88
N ALA A 76 10.77 -0.32 -6.50
CA ALA A 76 10.97 -0.77 -7.87
C ALA A 76 10.88 -2.29 -7.97
#